data_AF-A0A1B0CSV5-F1
#
_entry.id   AF-A0A1B0CSV5-F1
#
_cell.length_a   1.000
_cell.length_b   1.000
_cell.length_c   1.000
_cell.angle_alpha   90.00
_cell.angle_beta   90.00
_cell.angle_gamma   90.00
#
_symmetry.space_group_name_H-M   'P 1'
#
loop_
_entity.id
_entity.type
_entity.pdbx_description
1 polymer ?
#
loop_
_entity_poly.entity_id
_entity_poly.type
_entity_poly.pdbx_seq_one_letter_code
_entity_poly.pdbx_strand_id
1 'polypeptide(L)'
;THFKIYHLFLLKILSWRSGDGQGAKDETQEEILQKWLEILQHKDEMEIEEIHEEEQEMLNSDKLEEQKGDDLTSDQLQSKAETGEKVRAEAEAEIERAAEPENLPNYVKLTDEIVCLVSKYISSKDQTLCLLSLELLTSGIAILTPYEDKLLPVVHLIWFPLAEKFKSQNPIILRQCFNLLCLLAQSSQDFIHKRTISDVIPTINKFLAEVAKKSHLNSQQGMYRFSQEFKLIHTILSQYGQLILDIQMDEKNLDKSINCALRFLEKNQPEELQRSPWISADLSSPTTHPQFTSNSTNIRNFRKN
;
A
#
# COMPACT_ATOMS: atom_id res chain seq x y z
N THR A 1 -3.40 -12.71 21.71
CA THR A 1 -3.49 -14.16 21.47
C THR A 1 -4.18 -14.50 20.15
N HIS A 2 -5.41 -14.01 19.89
CA HIS A 2 -6.17 -14.33 18.66
C HIS A 2 -5.47 -13.93 17.34
N PHE A 3 -4.90 -12.72 17.23
CA PHE A 3 -4.19 -12.27 16.02
C PHE A 3 -3.02 -13.19 15.62
N LYS A 4 -2.29 -13.73 16.60
CA LYS A 4 -1.20 -14.68 16.34
C LYS A 4 -1.72 -15.98 15.74
N ILE A 5 -2.85 -16.48 16.24
CA ILE A 5 -3.50 -17.69 15.73
C ILE A 5 -3.97 -17.46 14.29
N TYR A 6 -4.60 -16.31 14.02
CA TYR A 6 -5.03 -15.95 12.67
C TYR A 6 -3.83 -15.85 11.72
N HIS A 7 -2.73 -15.25 12.16
CA HIS A 7 -1.56 -15.10 11.31
C HIS A 7 -0.94 -16.44 10.94
N LEU A 8 -0.71 -17.31 11.94
CA LEU A 8 -0.20 -18.66 11.71
C LEU A 8 -1.11 -19.46 10.79
N PHE A 9 -2.43 -19.33 10.94
CA PHE A 9 -3.39 -19.95 10.04
C PHE A 9 -3.21 -19.45 8.60
N LEU A 10 -3.23 -18.14 8.36
CA LEU A 10 -3.11 -17.57 7.01
C LEU A 10 -1.76 -17.91 6.36
N LEU A 11 -0.66 -17.81 7.11
CA LEU A 11 0.66 -18.20 6.59
C LEU A 11 0.72 -19.67 6.20
N LYS A 12 0.10 -20.56 6.99
CA LYS A 12 0.10 -21.98 6.65
C LYS A 12 -0.66 -22.26 5.35
N ILE A 13 -1.77 -21.55 5.11
CA ILE A 13 -2.51 -21.63 3.85
C ILE A 13 -1.68 -21.09 2.68
N LEU A 14 -1.01 -19.95 2.85
CA LEU A 14 -0.14 -19.38 1.81
C LEU A 14 1.03 -20.31 1.47
N SER A 15 1.71 -20.85 2.48
CA SER A 15 2.78 -21.85 2.31
C SER A 15 2.28 -23.09 1.56
N TRP A 16 1.09 -23.60 1.91
CA TRP A 16 0.49 -24.74 1.21
C TRP A 16 0.18 -24.43 -0.26
N ARG A 17 -0.28 -23.20 -0.57
CA ARG A 17 -0.63 -22.78 -1.94
C ARG A 17 0.58 -22.53 -2.83
N SER A 18 1.71 -22.12 -2.28
CA SER A 18 2.96 -21.89 -3.03
C SER A 18 3.65 -23.18 -3.48
N GLY A 19 3.16 -24.36 -3.08
CA GLY A 19 3.67 -25.64 -3.57
C GLY A 19 5.07 -26.02 -3.08
N ASP A 20 5.61 -25.33 -2.08
CA ASP A 20 6.93 -25.61 -1.50
C ASP A 20 6.90 -26.88 -0.64
N GLY A 21 6.93 -28.02 -1.33
CA GLY A 21 7.39 -29.30 -0.80
C GLY A 21 8.90 -29.50 -0.94
N GLN A 22 9.65 -28.55 -1.51
CA GLN A 22 11.11 -28.60 -1.68
C GLN A 22 11.67 -27.20 -2.04
N GLY A 23 12.21 -26.47 -1.06
CA GLY A 23 13.27 -25.49 -1.34
C GLY A 23 13.07 -24.02 -0.98
N ALA A 24 11.92 -23.57 -0.50
CA ALA A 24 11.87 -22.29 0.22
C ALA A 24 12.65 -22.40 1.53
N LYS A 25 13.42 -21.38 1.89
CA LYS A 25 13.99 -21.26 3.24
C LYS A 25 12.79 -21.31 4.20
N ASP A 26 12.64 -22.46 4.85
CA ASP A 26 11.56 -22.74 5.81
C ASP A 26 11.81 -21.80 6.99
N GLU A 27 11.23 -20.59 6.92
CA GLU A 27 11.16 -19.69 8.06
C GLU A 27 10.38 -20.46 9.12
N THR A 28 11.08 -20.89 10.16
CA THR A 28 10.49 -21.76 11.18
C THR A 28 9.32 -21.05 11.86
N GLN A 29 8.36 -21.80 12.41
CA GLN A 29 7.30 -21.18 13.22
C GLN A 29 7.88 -20.29 14.34
N GLU A 30 9.06 -20.64 14.85
CA GLU A 30 9.86 -19.85 15.80
C GLU A 30 10.29 -18.50 15.21
N GLU A 31 10.79 -18.45 13.97
CA GLU A 31 11.23 -17.22 13.29
C GLU A 31 10.06 -16.29 12.97
N ILE A 32 8.92 -16.84 12.53
CA ILE A 32 7.69 -16.07 12.32
C ILE A 32 7.19 -15.49 13.65
N LEU A 33 7.20 -16.31 14.70
CA LEU A 33 6.83 -15.86 16.05
C LEU A 33 7.82 -14.82 16.58
N GLN A 34 9.11 -14.92 16.23
CA GLN A 34 10.13 -13.94 16.56
C GLN A 34 9.92 -12.63 15.80
N LYS A 35 9.63 -12.63 14.50
CA LYS A 35 9.24 -11.41 13.78
C LYS A 35 7.99 -10.78 14.37
N TRP A 36 7.01 -11.59 14.75
CA TRP A 36 5.80 -11.10 15.43
C TRP A 36 6.10 -10.55 16.82
N LEU A 37 7.02 -11.18 17.55
CA LEU A 37 7.51 -10.68 18.83
C LEU A 37 8.32 -9.40 18.66
N GLU A 38 9.15 -9.27 17.62
CA GLU A 38 9.88 -8.05 17.26
C GLU A 38 8.91 -6.93 16.89
N ILE A 39 7.83 -7.18 16.12
CA ILE A 39 6.79 -6.18 15.85
C ILE A 39 6.09 -5.75 17.14
N LEU A 40 5.86 -6.70 18.07
CA LEU A 40 5.27 -6.43 19.37
C LEU A 40 6.25 -5.75 20.34
N GLN A 41 7.56 -5.99 20.24
CA GLN A 41 8.62 -5.44 21.10
C GLN A 41 9.14 -4.10 20.57
N HIS A 42 9.12 -3.86 19.26
CA HIS A 42 9.31 -2.55 18.66
C HIS A 42 8.18 -1.58 19.06
N LYS A 43 7.03 -2.07 19.53
CA LYS A 43 6.06 -1.23 20.25
C LYS A 43 6.68 -0.64 21.52
N ASP A 44 7.36 -1.47 22.30
CA ASP A 44 7.99 -1.04 23.55
C ASP A 44 9.20 -0.13 23.26
N GLU A 45 10.00 -0.43 22.23
CA GLU A 45 11.13 0.43 21.84
C GLU A 45 10.69 1.76 21.22
N MET A 46 9.65 1.77 20.37
CA MET A 46 9.09 3.03 19.85
C MET A 46 8.36 3.81 20.93
N GLU A 47 7.65 3.18 21.87
CA GLU A 47 7.10 3.89 23.04
C GLU A 47 8.24 4.45 23.91
N ILE A 48 9.36 3.74 24.08
CA ILE A 48 10.54 4.24 24.80
C ILE A 48 11.27 5.36 24.03
N GLU A 49 11.38 5.26 22.70
CA GLU A 49 11.98 6.28 21.84
C GLU A 49 11.08 7.51 21.71
N GLU A 50 9.75 7.35 21.62
CA GLU A 50 8.76 8.44 21.59
C GLU A 50 8.68 9.12 22.97
N ILE A 51 8.75 8.36 24.07
CA ILE A 51 8.93 8.93 25.42
C ILE A 51 10.27 9.67 25.55
N HIS A 52 11.37 9.14 25.00
CA HIS A 52 12.68 9.82 25.05
C HIS A 52 12.78 11.02 24.12
N GLU A 53 12.13 11.00 22.96
CA GLU A 53 12.01 12.15 22.06
C GLU A 53 11.09 13.21 22.68
N GLU A 54 9.95 12.85 23.27
CA GLU A 54 9.09 13.76 24.03
C GLU A 54 9.81 14.35 25.26
N GLU A 55 10.59 13.57 25.99
CA GLU A 55 11.43 14.06 27.11
C GLU A 55 12.53 15.01 26.61
N GLN A 56 13.14 14.72 25.46
CA GLN A 56 14.14 15.63 24.85
C GLN A 56 13.50 16.88 24.24
N GLU A 57 12.29 16.78 23.69
CA GLU A 57 11.51 17.91 23.20
C GLU A 57 11.00 18.78 24.34
N MET A 58 10.54 18.20 25.48
CA MET A 58 10.21 18.96 26.69
C MET A 58 11.43 19.66 27.29
N LEU A 59 12.60 19.03 27.26
CA LEU A 59 13.86 19.64 27.69
C LEU A 59 14.33 20.76 26.73
N ASN A 60 13.90 20.72 25.47
CA ASN A 60 14.19 21.74 24.47
C ASN A 60 13.10 22.84 24.40
N SER A 61 11.84 22.54 24.74
CA SER A 61 10.72 23.49 24.77
C SER A 61 10.74 24.39 26.01
N ASP A 62 11.33 23.93 27.12
CA ASP A 62 11.69 24.78 28.27
C ASP A 62 12.64 25.95 27.90
N LYS A 63 13.16 25.97 26.66
CA LYS A 63 13.97 27.07 26.12
C LYS A 63 13.27 27.93 25.05
N LEU A 64 12.04 27.63 24.64
CA LEU A 64 11.37 28.33 23.53
C LEU A 64 9.84 28.44 23.71
N GLU A 65 9.36 28.84 24.89
CA GLU A 65 8.01 29.40 24.98
C GLU A 65 8.03 30.88 24.55
N GLU A 66 7.76 31.13 23.27
CA GLU A 66 6.91 32.26 22.88
C GLU A 66 6.38 32.11 21.44
N GLN A 67 5.05 31.99 21.35
CA GLN A 67 4.15 32.34 20.26
C GLN A 67 3.56 31.28 19.30
N LYS A 68 2.24 31.18 19.47
CA LYS A 68 1.13 31.12 18.49
C LYS A 68 0.69 29.76 17.98
N GLY A 69 -0.53 29.41 18.38
CA GLY A 69 -1.37 28.42 17.73
C GLY A 69 -2.08 28.95 16.49
N ASP A 70 -2.76 28.04 15.79
CA ASP A 70 -4.01 28.31 15.10
C ASP A 70 -4.80 27.02 14.88
N ASP A 71 -6.11 27.22 14.76
CA ASP A 71 -7.24 26.31 14.87
C ASP A 71 -7.48 25.52 13.56
N LEU A 72 -7.83 24.22 13.67
CA LEU A 72 -8.25 23.39 12.53
C LEU A 72 -9.70 22.96 12.76
N THR A 73 -10.60 23.52 11.95
CA THR A 73 -12.06 23.47 12.07
C THR A 73 -12.66 22.06 12.13
N SER A 74 -13.42 21.80 13.20
CA SER A 74 -14.12 20.55 13.55
C SER A 74 -15.14 20.02 12.53
N ASP A 75 -15.68 20.88 11.67
CA ASP A 75 -16.84 20.54 10.82
C ASP A 75 -16.48 19.62 9.63
N GLN A 76 -15.22 19.64 9.16
CA GLN A 76 -14.79 18.78 8.05
C GLN A 76 -14.51 17.33 8.47
N LEU A 77 -14.15 17.10 9.74
CA LEU A 77 -13.86 15.76 10.26
C LEU A 77 -15.15 14.97 10.51
N GLN A 78 -16.22 15.65 10.92
CA GLN A 78 -17.50 15.03 11.24
C GLN A 78 -18.20 14.45 10.00
N SER A 79 -18.29 15.22 8.91
CA SER A 79 -18.94 14.79 7.66
C SER A 79 -18.26 13.59 6.98
N LYS A 80 -16.93 13.47 7.15
CA LYS A 80 -16.15 12.38 6.57
C LYS A 80 -16.26 11.09 7.37
N ALA A 81 -16.35 11.20 8.70
CA ALA A 81 -16.61 10.06 9.59
C ALA A 81 -18.00 9.44 9.33
N GLU A 82 -19.03 10.27 9.17
CA GLU A 82 -20.40 9.83 8.86
C GLU A 82 -20.49 9.11 7.50
N THR A 83 -19.75 9.61 6.50
CA THR A 83 -19.68 8.98 5.18
C THR A 83 -19.01 7.60 5.26
N GLY A 84 -17.92 7.48 6.03
CA GLY A 84 -17.21 6.22 6.22
C GLY A 84 -18.01 5.15 6.93
N GLU A 85 -18.74 5.53 7.98
CA GLU A 85 -19.57 4.61 8.76
C GLU A 85 -20.73 4.06 7.93
N LYS A 86 -21.34 4.92 7.10
CA LYS A 86 -22.40 4.51 6.16
C LYS A 86 -21.87 3.52 5.10
N VAL A 87 -20.74 3.83 4.47
CA VAL A 87 -20.11 2.95 3.46
C VAL A 87 -19.76 1.58 4.06
N ARG A 88 -19.25 1.57 5.29
CA ARG A 88 -18.93 0.34 6.01
C ARG A 88 -20.19 -0.49 6.30
N ALA A 89 -21.26 0.13 6.80
CA ALA A 89 -22.52 -0.56 7.06
C ALA A 89 -23.13 -1.15 5.78
N GLU A 90 -23.03 -0.44 4.65
CA GLU A 90 -23.47 -0.95 3.34
C GLU A 90 -22.64 -2.17 2.90
N ALA A 91 -21.31 -2.14 3.08
CA ALA A 91 -20.43 -3.27 2.77
C ALA A 91 -20.70 -4.49 3.67
N GLU A 92 -20.88 -4.28 4.97
CA GLU A 92 -21.24 -5.35 5.92
C GLU A 92 -22.58 -6.00 5.56
N ALA A 93 -23.58 -5.18 5.19
CA ALA A 93 -24.88 -5.68 4.73
C ALA A 93 -24.79 -6.39 3.37
N GLU A 94 -23.82 -6.06 2.52
CA GLU A 94 -23.56 -6.76 1.26
C GLU A 94 -22.90 -8.12 1.50
N ILE A 95 -21.95 -8.20 2.45
CA ILE A 95 -21.34 -9.46 2.89
C ILE A 95 -22.39 -10.40 3.49
N GLU A 96 -23.33 -9.89 4.27
CA GLU A 96 -24.43 -10.68 4.85
C GLU A 96 -25.44 -11.17 3.80
N ARG A 97 -25.69 -10.37 2.74
CA ARG A 97 -26.62 -10.72 1.66
C ARG A 97 -25.99 -11.59 0.57
N ALA A 98 -24.67 -11.68 0.50
CA ALA A 98 -23.98 -12.54 -0.46
C ALA A 98 -24.30 -14.00 -0.14
N ALA A 99 -25.13 -14.63 -0.99
CA ALA A 99 -25.44 -16.05 -0.87
C ALA A 99 -24.12 -16.84 -0.89
N GLU A 100 -23.87 -17.68 0.12
CA GLU A 100 -22.69 -18.54 0.12
C GLU A 100 -22.75 -19.46 -1.10
N PRO A 101 -21.79 -19.37 -2.05
CA PRO A 101 -21.73 -20.36 -3.10
C PRO A 101 -21.56 -21.74 -2.47
N GLU A 102 -22.37 -22.69 -2.93
CA GLU A 102 -22.68 -23.95 -2.25
C GLU A 102 -21.47 -24.88 -2.00
N ASN A 103 -20.25 -24.49 -2.42
CA ASN A 103 -19.02 -25.30 -2.33
C ASN A 103 -17.72 -24.51 -2.09
N LEU A 104 -17.70 -23.45 -1.28
CA LEU A 104 -16.43 -22.81 -0.89
C LEU A 104 -15.62 -23.70 0.08
N PRO A 105 -14.29 -23.85 -0.13
CA PRO A 105 -13.44 -24.54 0.84
C PRO A 105 -13.47 -23.86 2.21
N ASN A 106 -13.44 -24.65 3.29
CA ASN A 106 -13.51 -24.14 4.67
C ASN A 106 -12.42 -23.11 4.98
N TYR A 107 -11.22 -23.27 4.43
CA TYR A 107 -10.14 -22.31 4.66
C TYR A 107 -10.46 -20.93 4.07
N VAL A 108 -11.20 -20.87 2.96
CA VAL A 108 -11.62 -19.61 2.32
C VAL A 108 -12.69 -18.93 3.16
N LYS A 109 -13.67 -19.69 3.66
CA LYS A 109 -14.71 -19.17 4.57
C LYS A 109 -14.08 -18.59 5.83
N LEU A 110 -13.14 -19.32 6.44
CA LEU A 110 -12.44 -18.85 7.62
C LEU A 110 -11.55 -17.62 7.33
N THR A 111 -10.88 -17.59 6.18
CA THR A 111 -10.14 -16.38 5.76
C THR A 111 -11.06 -15.19 5.57
N ASP A 112 -12.22 -15.36 4.94
CA ASP A 112 -13.25 -14.31 4.75
C ASP A 112 -13.69 -13.73 6.11
N GLU A 113 -14.03 -14.60 7.06
CA GLU A 113 -14.39 -14.21 8.43
C GLU A 113 -13.25 -13.45 9.14
N ILE A 114 -12.01 -13.95 9.06
CA ILE A 114 -10.85 -13.31 9.67
C ILE A 114 -10.63 -11.92 9.06
N VAL A 115 -10.64 -11.81 7.73
CA VAL A 115 -10.39 -10.55 7.02
C VAL A 115 -11.46 -9.52 7.34
N CYS A 116 -12.74 -9.92 7.33
CA CYS A 116 -13.84 -9.07 7.77
C CYS A 116 -13.65 -8.60 9.22
N LEU A 117 -13.29 -9.52 10.12
CA LEU A 117 -13.06 -9.23 11.53
C LEU A 117 -11.89 -8.25 11.73
N VAL A 118 -10.77 -8.42 11.02
CA VAL A 118 -9.57 -7.59 11.24
C VAL A 118 -9.66 -6.23 10.57
N SER A 119 -10.49 -6.07 9.53
CA SER A 119 -10.70 -4.80 8.82
C SER A 119 -11.08 -3.63 9.74
N LYS A 120 -11.85 -3.91 10.80
CA LYS A 120 -12.28 -2.90 11.78
C LYS A 120 -11.13 -2.29 12.59
N TYR A 121 -9.97 -2.98 12.65
CA TYR A 121 -8.80 -2.52 13.40
C TYR A 121 -7.87 -1.63 12.57
N ILE A 122 -8.13 -1.46 11.26
CA ILE A 122 -7.39 -0.48 10.45
C ILE A 122 -7.50 0.91 11.09
N SER A 123 -8.71 1.30 11.51
CA SER A 123 -8.96 2.60 12.16
C SER A 123 -8.57 2.67 13.64
N SER A 124 -7.96 1.61 14.21
CA SER A 124 -7.53 1.60 15.61
C SER A 124 -6.58 2.76 15.92
N LYS A 125 -6.67 3.28 17.15
CA LYS A 125 -5.68 4.19 17.73
C LYS A 125 -4.45 3.46 18.26
N ASP A 126 -4.62 2.20 18.68
CA ASP A 126 -3.50 1.33 19.01
C ASP A 126 -2.77 0.96 17.71
N GLN A 127 -1.57 1.52 17.56
CA GLN A 127 -0.72 1.35 16.37
C GLN A 127 -0.38 -0.12 16.14
N THR A 128 -0.16 -0.89 17.20
CA THR A 128 0.13 -2.32 17.10
C THR A 128 -1.05 -3.08 16.54
N LEU A 129 -2.25 -2.85 17.08
CA LEU A 129 -3.46 -3.49 16.53
C LEU A 129 -3.69 -3.11 15.07
N CYS A 130 -3.43 -1.85 14.71
CA CYS A 130 -3.48 -1.39 13.33
C CYS A 130 -2.48 -2.14 12.44
N LEU A 131 -1.20 -2.19 12.81
CA LEU A 131 -0.15 -2.88 12.05
C LEU A 131 -0.45 -4.37 11.87
N LEU A 132 -0.78 -5.06 12.97
CA LEU A 132 -1.11 -6.48 12.93
C LEU A 132 -2.35 -6.75 12.06
N SER A 133 -3.34 -5.84 12.09
CA SER A 133 -4.50 -5.96 11.22
C SER A 133 -4.14 -5.80 9.74
N LEU A 134 -3.31 -4.83 9.38
CA LEU A 134 -2.88 -4.60 8.00
C LEU A 134 -2.04 -5.77 7.46
N GLU A 135 -1.22 -6.40 8.30
CA GLU A 135 -0.47 -7.61 7.95
C GLU A 135 -1.40 -8.81 7.71
N LEU A 136 -2.36 -9.06 8.61
CA LEU A 136 -3.37 -10.11 8.45
C LEU A 136 -4.22 -9.88 7.20
N LEU A 137 -4.61 -8.64 6.93
CA LEU A 137 -5.34 -8.27 5.72
C LEU A 137 -4.52 -8.57 4.46
N THR A 138 -3.23 -8.24 4.45
CA THR A 138 -2.35 -8.52 3.30
C THR A 138 -2.33 -10.03 3.00
N SER A 139 -2.12 -10.86 4.03
CA SER A 139 -2.11 -12.32 3.87
C SER A 139 -3.49 -12.88 3.47
N GLY A 140 -4.56 -12.36 4.07
CA GLY A 140 -5.93 -12.81 3.80
C GLY A 140 -6.41 -12.46 2.40
N ILE A 141 -6.15 -11.23 1.92
CA ILE A 141 -6.49 -10.79 0.56
C ILE A 141 -5.78 -11.64 -0.50
N ALA A 142 -4.52 -12.00 -0.28
CA ALA A 142 -3.79 -12.89 -1.19
C ALA A 142 -4.47 -14.27 -1.33
N ILE A 143 -5.02 -14.81 -0.24
CA ILE A 143 -5.80 -16.05 -0.24
C ILE A 143 -7.14 -15.87 -0.94
N LEU A 144 -7.84 -14.75 -0.71
CA LEU A 144 -9.15 -14.45 -1.29
C LEU A 144 -9.09 -14.04 -2.77
N THR A 145 -7.91 -13.72 -3.31
CA THR A 145 -7.74 -13.23 -4.69
C THR A 145 -8.44 -14.10 -5.78
N PRO A 146 -8.44 -15.45 -5.72
CA PRO A 146 -9.16 -16.28 -6.70
C PRO A 146 -10.68 -16.31 -6.55
N TYR A 147 -11.21 -15.76 -5.45
CA TYR A 147 -12.61 -15.85 -5.05
C TYR A 147 -13.23 -14.46 -5.10
N GLU A 148 -13.42 -13.94 -6.33
CA GLU A 148 -13.84 -12.55 -6.58
C GLU A 148 -15.13 -12.16 -5.82
N ASP A 149 -16.11 -13.06 -5.76
CA ASP A 149 -17.37 -12.87 -5.03
C ASP A 149 -17.18 -12.60 -3.53
N LYS A 150 -16.06 -13.07 -2.95
CA LYS A 150 -15.66 -12.81 -1.56
C LYS A 150 -14.70 -11.63 -1.46
N LEU A 151 -13.82 -11.50 -2.44
CA LEU A 151 -12.83 -10.44 -2.47
C LEU A 151 -13.47 -9.05 -2.56
N LEU A 152 -14.36 -8.81 -3.53
CA LEU A 152 -14.84 -7.45 -3.79
C LEU A 152 -15.61 -6.81 -2.63
N PRO A 153 -16.53 -7.51 -1.92
CA PRO A 153 -17.17 -6.97 -0.72
C PRO A 153 -16.16 -6.60 0.36
N VAL A 154 -15.14 -7.44 0.54
CA VAL A 154 -14.04 -7.19 1.48
C VAL A 154 -13.19 -5.97 1.06
N VAL A 155 -12.87 -5.82 -0.22
CA VAL A 155 -12.15 -4.64 -0.72
C VAL A 155 -12.96 -3.38 -0.48
N HIS A 156 -14.28 -3.45 -0.68
CA HIS A 156 -15.18 -2.33 -0.38
C HIS A 156 -15.13 -1.95 1.11
N LEU A 157 -15.19 -2.95 1.99
CA LEU A 157 -15.13 -2.79 3.44
C LEU A 157 -13.82 -2.13 3.90
N ILE A 158 -12.70 -2.54 3.30
CA ILE A 158 -11.35 -2.06 3.65
C ILE A 158 -11.06 -0.66 3.10
N TRP A 159 -11.65 -0.30 1.96
CA TRP A 159 -11.26 0.89 1.20
C TRP A 159 -11.23 2.17 2.03
N PHE A 160 -12.36 2.53 2.64
CA PHE A 160 -12.49 3.79 3.37
C PHE A 160 -11.49 3.91 4.53
N PRO A 161 -11.42 2.97 5.49
CA PRO A 161 -10.47 3.09 6.60
C PRO A 161 -9.01 3.06 6.13
N LEU A 162 -8.70 2.33 5.05
CA LEU A 162 -7.36 2.33 4.46
C LEU A 162 -7.00 3.71 3.88
N ALA A 163 -7.89 4.30 3.06
CA ALA A 163 -7.67 5.62 2.46
C ALA A 163 -7.50 6.72 3.51
N GLU A 164 -8.25 6.67 4.61
CA GLU A 164 -8.08 7.60 5.72
C GLU A 164 -6.72 7.44 6.43
N LYS A 165 -6.18 6.21 6.52
CA LYS A 165 -4.87 5.99 7.14
C LYS A 165 -3.69 6.55 6.34
N PHE A 166 -3.84 6.79 5.03
CA PHE A 166 -2.81 7.48 4.25
C PHE A 166 -2.57 8.93 4.68
N LYS A 167 -3.46 9.51 5.49
CA LYS A 167 -3.29 10.85 6.06
C LYS A 167 -2.54 10.86 7.40
N SER A 168 -2.23 9.70 7.96
CA SER A 168 -1.42 9.59 9.18
C SER A 168 0.03 9.94 8.92
N GLN A 169 0.77 10.35 9.95
CA GLN A 169 2.20 10.72 9.82
C GLN A 169 3.17 9.56 10.10
N ASN A 170 2.68 8.42 10.62
CA ASN A 170 3.53 7.31 11.02
C ASN A 170 4.07 6.55 9.78
N PRO A 171 5.39 6.57 9.50
CA PRO A 171 5.93 5.98 8.29
C PRO A 171 5.80 4.45 8.22
N ILE A 172 5.76 3.76 9.36
CA ILE A 172 5.62 2.30 9.43
C ILE A 172 4.20 1.89 9.02
N ILE A 173 3.19 2.57 9.56
CA ILE A 173 1.79 2.33 9.20
C ILE A 173 1.57 2.65 7.73
N LEU A 174 2.07 3.79 7.24
CA LEU A 174 1.96 4.17 5.82
C LEU A 174 2.61 3.13 4.90
N ARG A 175 3.76 2.58 5.28
CA ARG A 175 4.44 1.53 4.49
C ARG A 175 3.56 0.30 4.37
N GLN A 176 2.94 -0.12 5.47
CA GLN A 176 2.06 -1.28 5.48
C GLN A 176 0.74 -1.02 4.71
N CYS A 177 0.16 0.18 4.85
CA CYS A 177 -0.99 0.61 4.05
C CYS A 177 -0.67 0.60 2.55
N PHE A 178 0.51 1.07 2.16
CA PHE A 178 0.95 1.11 0.78
C PHE A 178 1.15 -0.28 0.18
N ASN A 179 1.73 -1.23 0.93
CA ASN A 179 1.83 -2.62 0.50
C ASN A 179 0.44 -3.26 0.31
N LEU A 180 -0.49 -3.02 1.25
CA LEU A 180 -1.88 -3.49 1.12
C LEU A 180 -2.57 -2.86 -0.11
N LEU A 181 -2.38 -1.57 -0.35
CA LEU A 181 -2.93 -0.89 -1.53
C LEU A 181 -2.44 -1.52 -2.85
N CYS A 182 -1.14 -1.81 -2.96
CA CYS A 182 -0.59 -2.45 -4.16
C CYS A 182 -1.22 -3.82 -4.37
N LEU A 183 -1.36 -4.62 -3.32
CA LEU A 183 -2.04 -5.91 -3.40
C LEU A 183 -3.52 -5.77 -3.81
N LEU A 184 -4.24 -4.81 -3.23
CA LEU A 184 -5.64 -4.58 -3.61
C LEU A 184 -5.77 -4.15 -5.07
N ALA A 185 -4.86 -3.31 -5.58
CA ALA A 185 -4.85 -2.90 -6.98
C ALA A 185 -4.66 -4.10 -7.91
N GLN A 186 -3.73 -5.00 -7.56
CA GLN A 186 -3.47 -6.22 -8.32
C GLN A 186 -4.63 -7.21 -8.27
N SER A 187 -5.24 -7.38 -7.10
CA SER A 187 -6.28 -8.40 -6.89
C SER A 187 -7.67 -7.96 -7.35
N SER A 188 -8.00 -6.66 -7.32
CA SER A 188 -9.37 -6.16 -7.55
C SER A 188 -9.57 -5.39 -8.87
N GLN A 189 -8.56 -5.39 -9.76
CA GLN A 189 -8.60 -4.77 -11.08
C GLN A 189 -9.14 -3.31 -11.02
N ASP A 190 -10.22 -3.03 -11.75
CA ASP A 190 -10.78 -1.69 -11.91
C ASP A 190 -11.56 -1.20 -10.68
N PHE A 191 -11.82 -2.07 -9.68
CA PHE A 191 -12.73 -1.79 -8.57
C PHE A 191 -12.30 -0.60 -7.71
N ILE A 192 -10.99 -0.45 -7.48
CA ILE A 192 -10.43 0.65 -6.70
C ILE A 192 -9.80 1.76 -7.54
N HIS A 193 -9.65 1.56 -8.86
CA HIS A 193 -8.95 2.49 -9.77
C HIS A 193 -9.32 3.96 -9.50
N LYS A 194 -10.58 4.35 -9.74
CA LYS A 194 -11.01 5.76 -9.64
C LYS A 194 -10.76 6.34 -8.25
N ARG A 195 -11.00 5.54 -7.21
CA ARG A 195 -10.87 5.94 -5.81
C ARG A 195 -9.40 6.08 -5.41
N THR A 196 -8.53 5.21 -5.89
CA THR A 196 -7.07 5.34 -5.69
C THR A 196 -6.54 6.62 -6.30
N ILE A 197 -6.93 6.93 -7.54
CA ILE A 197 -6.53 8.17 -8.20
C ILE A 197 -7.04 9.42 -7.48
N SER A 198 -8.27 9.41 -6.94
CA SER A 198 -8.84 10.58 -6.28
C SER A 198 -8.38 10.75 -4.84
N ASP A 199 -8.30 9.67 -4.06
CA ASP A 199 -8.21 9.74 -2.60
C ASP A 199 -6.78 9.56 -2.10
N VAL A 200 -5.96 8.73 -2.78
CA VAL A 200 -4.66 8.28 -2.28
C VAL A 200 -3.48 8.82 -3.08
N ILE A 201 -3.54 8.78 -4.41
CA ILE A 201 -2.44 9.26 -5.27
C ILE A 201 -2.04 10.72 -4.98
N PRO A 202 -2.96 11.68 -4.75
CA PRO A 202 -2.59 13.04 -4.41
C PRO A 202 -1.81 13.13 -3.10
N THR A 203 -2.18 12.31 -2.12
CA THR A 203 -1.53 12.24 -0.80
C THR A 203 -0.11 11.68 -0.93
N ILE A 204 0.06 10.58 -1.69
CA ILE A 204 1.39 10.01 -1.97
C ILE A 204 2.28 11.01 -2.71
N ASN A 205 1.74 11.67 -3.75
CA ASN A 205 2.50 12.65 -4.53
C ASN A 205 2.93 13.85 -3.69
N LYS A 206 2.07 14.33 -2.79
CA LYS A 206 2.40 15.39 -1.84
C LYS A 206 3.51 14.95 -0.89
N PHE A 207 3.38 13.77 -0.28
CA PHE A 207 4.39 13.20 0.60
C PHE A 207 5.75 13.09 -0.11
N LEU A 208 5.80 12.47 -1.29
CA LEU A 208 7.03 12.32 -2.09
C LEU A 208 7.67 13.68 -2.41
N ALA A 209 6.87 14.68 -2.77
CA ALA A 209 7.35 16.02 -3.07
C ALA A 209 7.97 16.73 -1.85
N GLU A 210 7.42 16.51 -0.64
CA GLU A 210 7.91 17.07 0.62
C GLU A 210 9.18 16.37 1.09
N VAL A 211 9.21 15.04 1.08
CA VAL A 211 10.34 14.26 1.60
C VAL A 211 11.54 14.25 0.64
N ALA A 212 11.34 14.46 -0.68
CA ALA A 212 12.45 14.59 -1.62
C ALA A 212 13.45 15.70 -1.21
N LYS A 213 12.95 16.82 -0.68
CA LYS A 213 13.80 17.93 -0.20
C LYS A 213 14.57 17.55 1.06
N LYS A 214 13.90 16.89 2.01
CA LYS A 214 14.52 16.42 3.27
C LYS A 214 15.60 15.37 2.99
N SER A 215 15.28 14.42 2.11
CA SER A 215 16.16 13.33 1.69
C SER A 215 17.45 13.87 1.05
N HIS A 216 17.32 14.87 0.18
CA HIS A 216 18.45 15.56 -0.43
C HIS A 216 19.40 16.15 0.62
N LEU A 217 18.86 16.85 1.63
CA LEU A 217 19.65 17.49 2.69
C LEU A 217 20.34 16.47 3.60
N ASN A 218 19.72 15.31 3.80
CA ASN A 218 20.21 14.25 4.68
C ASN A 218 21.00 13.15 3.95
N SER A 219 21.21 13.29 2.64
CA SER A 219 21.84 12.27 1.78
C SER A 219 23.25 11.85 2.23
N GLN A 220 23.98 12.77 2.87
CA GLN A 220 25.33 12.52 3.40
C GLN A 220 25.33 11.95 4.82
N GLN A 221 24.17 11.93 5.49
CA GLN A 221 24.03 11.43 6.86
C GLN A 221 23.79 9.92 6.81
N GLY A 222 24.80 9.13 7.18
CA GLY A 222 24.72 7.67 7.14
C GLY A 222 23.52 7.08 7.92
N MET A 223 23.10 7.73 9.02
CA MET A 223 21.98 7.29 9.84
C MET A 223 20.61 7.43 9.17
N TYR A 224 20.45 8.37 8.23
CA TYR A 224 19.19 8.61 7.54
C TYR A 224 18.67 7.36 6.80
N ARG A 225 19.59 6.54 6.26
CA ARG A 225 19.26 5.28 5.55
C ARG A 225 18.56 4.24 6.43
N PHE A 226 18.71 4.32 7.74
CA PHE A 226 18.09 3.41 8.69
C PHE A 226 16.72 3.91 9.20
N SER A 227 16.36 5.17 8.88
CA SER A 227 15.10 5.78 9.29
C SER A 227 13.88 5.08 8.67
N GLN A 228 12.74 5.15 9.37
CA GLN A 228 11.48 4.60 8.86
C GLN A 228 10.94 5.39 7.67
N GLU A 229 11.20 6.71 7.61
CA GLU A 229 10.86 7.55 6.46
C GLU A 229 11.62 7.08 5.21
N PHE A 230 12.92 6.83 5.31
CA PHE A 230 13.72 6.31 4.19
C PHE A 230 13.19 4.96 3.69
N LYS A 231 12.88 4.04 4.62
CA LYS A 231 12.30 2.73 4.28
C LYS A 231 10.95 2.88 3.57
N LEU A 232 10.08 3.78 4.05
CA LEU A 232 8.80 4.08 3.41
C LEU A 232 8.99 4.62 2.00
N ILE A 233 9.86 5.62 1.83
CA ILE A 233 10.17 6.20 0.51
C ILE A 233 10.61 5.06 -0.40
N HIS A 234 11.66 4.32 -0.05
CA HIS A 234 12.18 3.22 -0.85
C HIS A 234 11.08 2.22 -1.26
N THR A 235 10.22 1.80 -0.33
CA THR A 235 9.08 0.91 -0.60
C THR A 235 8.09 1.50 -1.61
N ILE A 236 7.78 2.80 -1.49
CA ILE A 236 6.93 3.49 -2.46
C ILE A 236 7.61 3.45 -3.84
N LEU A 237 8.84 3.96 -3.94
CA LEU A 237 9.54 4.08 -5.23
C LEU A 237 9.68 2.74 -5.95
N SER A 238 9.93 1.65 -5.21
CA SER A 238 10.13 0.31 -5.79
C SER A 238 8.87 -0.34 -6.33
N GLN A 239 7.69 0.09 -5.90
CA GLN A 239 6.40 -0.49 -6.33
C GLN A 239 5.51 0.53 -7.06
N TYR A 240 5.86 1.82 -7.06
CA TYR A 240 4.98 2.87 -7.56
C TYR A 240 4.66 2.72 -9.05
N GLY A 241 5.65 2.32 -9.85
CA GLY A 241 5.44 2.02 -11.26
C GLY A 241 4.43 0.90 -11.49
N GLN A 242 4.54 -0.20 -10.72
CA GLN A 242 3.59 -1.31 -10.82
C GLN A 242 2.18 -0.88 -10.37
N LEU A 243 2.07 -0.15 -9.25
CA LEU A 243 0.78 0.39 -8.79
C LEU A 243 0.11 1.25 -9.87
N ILE A 244 0.87 2.12 -10.54
CA ILE A 244 0.36 2.98 -11.63
C ILE A 244 -0.21 2.15 -12.78
N LEU A 245 0.46 1.04 -13.13
CA LEU A 245 0.00 0.11 -14.17
C LEU A 245 -1.26 -0.64 -13.71
N ASP A 246 -1.27 -1.15 -12.49
CA ASP A 246 -2.37 -1.94 -11.93
C ASP A 246 -3.67 -1.12 -11.85
N ILE A 247 -3.56 0.17 -11.51
CA ILE A 247 -4.72 1.07 -11.48
C ILE A 247 -5.03 1.75 -12.82
N GLN A 248 -4.30 1.43 -13.90
CA GLN A 248 -4.51 1.99 -15.24
C GLN A 248 -4.61 3.54 -15.25
N MET A 249 -3.65 4.20 -14.60
CA MET A 249 -3.67 5.66 -14.43
C MET A 249 -3.65 6.42 -15.78
N ASP A 250 -4.46 7.47 -15.90
CA ASP A 250 -4.49 8.33 -17.08
C ASP A 250 -3.27 9.24 -17.17
N GLU A 251 -2.92 9.65 -18.39
CA GLU A 251 -1.73 10.43 -18.73
C GLU A 251 -1.56 11.70 -17.86
N LYS A 252 -2.66 12.42 -17.60
CA LYS A 252 -2.62 13.65 -16.81
C LYS A 252 -2.20 13.42 -15.36
N ASN A 253 -2.65 12.33 -14.74
CA ASN A 253 -2.27 11.99 -13.38
C ASN A 253 -0.90 11.30 -13.35
N LEU A 254 -0.59 10.51 -14.38
CA LEU A 254 0.70 9.87 -14.59
C LEU A 254 1.84 10.89 -14.60
N ASP A 255 1.70 11.96 -15.37
CA ASP A 255 2.72 13.03 -15.45
C ASP A 255 3.04 13.60 -14.07
N LYS A 256 2.03 13.84 -13.23
CA LYS A 256 2.24 14.38 -11.88
C LYS A 256 3.00 13.39 -11.00
N SER A 257 2.60 12.12 -11.05
CA SER A 257 3.22 11.05 -10.28
C SER A 257 4.67 10.81 -10.68
N ILE A 258 4.95 10.77 -11.99
CA ILE A 258 6.31 10.64 -12.52
C ILE A 258 7.16 11.85 -12.10
N ASN A 259 6.65 13.07 -12.22
CA ASN A 259 7.41 14.27 -11.83
C ASN A 259 7.76 14.32 -10.33
N CYS A 260 6.95 13.73 -9.46
CA CYS A 260 7.31 13.57 -8.04
C CYS A 260 8.41 12.52 -7.86
N ALA A 261 8.29 11.38 -8.53
CA ALA A 261 9.26 10.28 -8.50
C ALA A 261 10.65 10.69 -9.04
N LEU A 262 10.71 11.41 -10.16
CA LEU A 262 11.96 11.82 -10.81
C LEU A 262 12.90 12.65 -9.91
N ARG A 263 12.36 13.34 -8.89
CA ARG A 263 13.16 14.13 -7.92
C ARG A 263 14.13 13.28 -7.11
N PHE A 264 13.86 11.98 -6.99
CA PHE A 264 14.72 11.04 -6.28
C PHE A 264 15.84 10.47 -7.18
N LEU A 265 15.83 10.78 -8.48
CA LEU A 265 16.91 10.45 -9.41
C LEU A 265 18.00 11.54 -9.47
N GLU A 266 17.82 12.65 -8.76
CA GLU A 266 18.81 13.72 -8.69
C GLU A 266 20.10 13.23 -8.02
N LYS A 267 21.26 13.70 -8.51
CA LYS A 267 22.59 13.27 -8.05
C LYS A 267 22.82 13.39 -6.54
N ASN A 268 22.12 14.32 -5.89
CA ASN A 268 22.26 14.61 -4.47
C ASN A 268 21.30 13.81 -3.58
N GLN A 269 20.52 12.90 -4.16
CA GLN A 269 19.70 11.94 -3.42
C GLN A 269 20.55 10.73 -3.03
N PRO A 270 20.18 9.96 -1.99
CA PRO A 270 20.84 8.69 -1.69
C PRO A 270 20.86 7.75 -2.91
N GLU A 271 22.01 7.12 -3.18
CA GLU A 271 22.18 6.24 -4.36
C GLU A 271 21.15 5.10 -4.40
N GLU A 272 20.76 4.60 -3.22
CA GLU A 272 19.78 3.53 -3.09
C GLU A 272 18.39 3.95 -3.60
N LEU A 273 17.99 5.21 -3.38
CA LEU A 273 16.72 5.74 -3.88
C LEU A 273 16.78 6.02 -5.39
N GLN A 274 17.94 6.44 -5.88
CA GLN A 274 18.17 6.64 -7.33
C GLN A 274 18.05 5.31 -8.10
N ARG A 275 18.55 4.22 -7.52
CA ARG A 275 18.57 2.87 -8.12
C ARG A 275 17.29 2.07 -7.89
N SER A 276 16.35 2.57 -7.10
CA SER A 276 15.07 1.88 -6.91
C SER A 276 14.43 1.63 -8.29
N PRO A 277 13.95 0.42 -8.60
CA PRO A 277 13.39 0.12 -9.91
C PRO A 277 12.00 0.75 -10.06
N TRP A 278 11.97 2.04 -10.44
CA TRP A 278 10.75 2.76 -10.78
C TRP A 278 10.05 2.19 -12.02
N ILE A 279 10.88 1.69 -12.95
CA ILE A 279 10.51 1.18 -14.27
C ILE A 279 11.46 0.02 -14.60
N SER A 280 11.22 -1.13 -14.01
CA SER A 280 11.70 -2.42 -14.55
C SER A 280 10.53 -3.19 -15.18
N ALA A 281 9.51 -2.48 -15.68
CA ALA A 281 8.68 -3.02 -16.73
C ALA A 281 9.50 -2.94 -18.02
N ASP A 282 9.94 -4.10 -18.45
CA ASP A 282 10.71 -4.39 -19.64
C ASP A 282 10.16 -3.68 -20.89
N LEU A 283 10.64 -2.46 -21.17
CA LEU A 283 10.45 -1.78 -22.46
C LEU A 283 11.39 -2.34 -23.54
N SER A 284 12.06 -3.48 -23.31
CA SER A 284 12.93 -4.14 -24.28
C SER A 284 12.30 -5.33 -25.01
N SER A 285 10.99 -5.54 -24.91
CA SER A 285 10.26 -6.41 -25.84
C SER A 285 9.97 -5.66 -27.15
N PRO A 286 10.55 -6.05 -28.30
CA PRO A 286 10.26 -5.40 -29.57
C PRO A 286 8.82 -5.69 -29.96
N THR A 287 8.03 -4.62 -30.05
CA THR A 287 6.70 -4.61 -30.63
C THR A 287 6.80 -5.25 -32.02
N THR A 288 6.14 -6.39 -32.19
CA THR A 288 5.84 -6.96 -33.51
C THR A 288 4.91 -5.97 -34.21
N HIS A 289 5.50 -5.04 -34.97
CA HIS A 289 4.75 -4.29 -35.98
C HIS A 289 4.14 -5.30 -36.95
N PRO A 290 2.82 -5.33 -37.15
CA PRO A 290 2.25 -5.99 -38.30
C PRO A 290 2.73 -5.23 -39.53
N GLN A 291 3.58 -5.88 -40.33
CA GLN A 291 3.99 -5.35 -41.62
C GLN A 291 2.75 -5.15 -42.48
N PHE A 292 2.43 -3.88 -42.75
CA PHE A 292 1.59 -3.50 -43.86
C PHE A 292 2.28 -3.98 -45.13
N THR A 293 1.82 -5.10 -45.67
CA THR A 293 2.16 -5.54 -47.01
C THR A 293 1.48 -4.60 -48.00
N SER A 294 2.26 -3.67 -48.53
CA SER A 294 1.91 -2.86 -49.69
C SER A 294 1.87 -3.75 -50.93
N ASN A 295 0.73 -4.41 -51.15
CA ASN A 295 0.41 -5.05 -52.43
C ASN A 295 0.25 -3.98 -53.52
N SER A 296 1.34 -3.66 -54.20
CA SER A 296 1.32 -2.94 -55.48
C SER A 296 0.76 -3.85 -56.57
N THR A 297 -0.55 -3.80 -56.79
CA THR A 297 -1.19 -4.31 -58.01
C THR A 297 -1.62 -3.13 -58.89
N ASN A 298 -0.64 -2.64 -59.64
CA ASN A 298 -0.71 -2.38 -61.08
C ASN A 298 -2.11 -2.21 -61.70
N ILE A 299 -2.67 -0.99 -61.73
CA ILE A 299 -3.76 -0.60 -62.65
C ILE A 299 -3.61 0.87 -63.10
N ARG A 300 -3.50 1.04 -64.43
CA ARG A 300 -3.77 2.23 -65.28
C ARG A 300 -2.80 3.40 -65.25
N ASN A 301 -1.91 3.41 -66.25
CA ASN A 301 -1.63 4.61 -67.04
C ASN A 301 -2.28 4.49 -68.41
N PHE A 302 -3.30 5.32 -68.62
CA PHE A 302 -3.94 5.59 -69.91
C PHE A 302 -3.48 6.99 -70.35
N ARG A 303 -3.06 7.11 -71.63
CA ARG A 303 -2.92 8.35 -72.43
C ARG A 303 -1.72 9.26 -72.06
N LYS A 304 -0.84 9.72 -72.96
CA LYS A 304 -0.98 10.19 -74.36
C LYS A 304 0.39 10.20 -75.07
N ASN A 305 0.30 10.09 -76.40
CA ASN A 305 1.26 10.42 -77.47
C ASN A 305 2.39 9.42 -77.74
#